data_AF-A0A950RVE5-F1
#
_entry.id   AF-A0A950RVE5-F1
#
_cell.length_a   1.000
_cell.length_b   1.000
_cell.length_c   1.000
_cell.angle_alpha   90.00
_cell.angle_beta   90.00
_cell.angle_gamma   90.00
#
_symmetry.space_group_name_H-M   'P 1'
#
loop_
_entity.id
_entity.type
_entity.pdbx_description
1 polymer ?
#
loop_
_entity_poly.entity_id
_entity_poly.type
_entity_poly.pdbx_seq_one_letter_code
_entity_poly.pdbx_strand_id
1 'polypeptide(L)' 'MLRLAREAKPMPGVFEVGRQVPIGVAIEEIMLLAECSLDGEWEGQVRYLPLR' A
#
# COMPACT_ATOMS: atom_id res chain seq x y z
N MET A 1 6.18 -13.86 5.16
CA MET A 1 5.36 -12.71 5.58
C MET A 1 5.98 -12.09 6.82
N LEU A 2 6.53 -10.88 6.71
CA LEU A 2 7.12 -10.14 7.82
C LEU A 2 6.00 -9.65 8.75
N ARG A 3 5.90 -10.22 9.96
CA ARG A 3 5.06 -9.73 11.07
C ARG A 3 5.75 -8.54 11.73
N LEU A 4 5.31 -7.32 11.45
CA LEU A 4 5.66 -6.12 12.22
C LEU A 4 4.40 -5.51 12.84
N ALA A 5 3.72 -6.27 13.69
CA ALA A 5 2.73 -5.73 14.61
C ALA A 5 2.86 -6.48 15.93
N ARG A 6 3.04 -5.73 17.02
CA ARG A 6 3.13 -6.27 18.40
C ARG A 6 1.82 -6.91 18.87
N GLU A 7 0.74 -6.70 18.13
CA GLU A 7 -0.56 -7.38 18.26
C GLU A 7 -0.81 -8.17 16.97
N ALA A 8 -1.39 -9.36 17.07
CA ALA A 8 -1.70 -10.21 15.92
C ALA A 8 -2.88 -9.66 15.08
N LYS A 9 -2.77 -8.41 14.62
CA LYS A 9 -3.72 -7.78 13.72
C LYS A 9 -3.51 -8.32 12.30
N PRO A 10 -4.59 -8.43 11.50
CA PRO A 10 -4.48 -8.70 10.08
C PRO A 10 -3.49 -7.72 9.45
N MET A 11 -2.62 -8.22 8.56
CA MET A 11 -1.69 -7.36 7.86
C MET A 11 -2.48 -6.55 6.83
N PRO A 12 -2.45 -5.21 6.89
CA PRO A 12 -3.07 -4.40 5.85
C PRO A 12 -2.37 -4.63 4.51
N GLY A 13 -3.01 -4.19 3.43
CA GLY A 13 -2.32 -4.04 2.15
C GLY A 13 -1.19 -3.01 2.24
N VAL A 14 -0.06 -3.31 1.60
CA VAL A 14 1.11 -2.41 1.53
C VAL A 14 1.48 -2.17 0.08
N PHE A 15 1.56 -0.90 -0.32
CA PHE A 15 2.11 -0.48 -1.60
C PHE A 15 3.49 0.17 -1.39
N GLU A 16 4.52 -0.41 -1.99
CA GLU A 16 5.87 0.15 -2.04
C GLU A 16 6.01 1.05 -3.28
N VAL A 17 6.62 2.22 -3.10
CA VAL A 17 6.94 3.18 -4.19
C VAL A 17 8.44 3.46 -4.24
N GLY A 18 8.94 3.86 -5.41
CA GLY A 18 10.33 4.24 -5.57
C GLY A 18 10.71 5.44 -4.70
N ARG A 19 11.92 5.44 -4.14
CA ARG A 19 12.40 6.49 -3.21
C ARG A 19 12.57 7.88 -3.87
N GLN A 20 12.61 7.93 -5.19
CA GLN A 20 12.74 9.16 -5.96
C GLN A 20 11.38 9.80 -6.28
N VAL A 21 10.28 9.08 -6.05
CA VAL A 21 8.92 9.58 -6.31
C VAL A 21 8.60 10.70 -5.31
N PRO A 22 8.11 11.87 -5.76
CA PRO A 22 7.63 12.91 -4.86
C PRO A 22 6.52 12.37 -3.95
N ILE A 23 6.63 12.61 -2.64
CA ILE A 23 5.70 12.04 -1.65
C ILE A 23 4.23 12.41 -1.92
N GLY A 24 3.97 13.62 -2.43
CA GLY A 24 2.62 14.05 -2.82
C GLY A 24 2.01 13.17 -3.92
N VAL A 25 2.80 12.86 -4.96
CA VAL A 25 2.38 11.98 -6.05
C VAL A 25 2.11 10.57 -5.53
N ALA A 26 2.96 10.05 -4.65
CA ALA A 26 2.73 8.74 -4.05
C ALA A 26 1.42 8.68 -3.24
N ILE A 27 1.10 9.76 -2.50
CA ILE A 27 -0.16 9.85 -1.74
C ILE A 27 -1.36 9.88 -2.69
N GLU A 28 -1.34 10.75 -3.71
CA GLU A 28 -2.44 10.89 -4.67
C GLU A 28 -2.74 9.57 -5.39
N GLU A 29 -1.72 8.84 -5.81
CA GLU A 29 -1.87 7.55 -6.50
C GLU A 29 -2.40 6.45 -5.56
N ILE A 30 -1.94 6.42 -4.30
CA ILE A 30 -2.48 5.48 -3.29
C ILE A 30 -3.93 5.81 -2.94
N MET A 31 -4.29 7.10 -2.87
CA MET A 31 -5.68 7.53 -2.66
C MET A 31 -6.58 7.07 -3.80
N LEU A 32 -6.14 7.25 -5.06
CA LEU A 32 -6.88 6.79 -6.23
C LEU A 32 -7.08 5.26 -6.22
N LEU A 33 -6.03 4.51 -5.86
CA LEU A 33 -6.16 3.06 -5.68
C LEU A 33 -7.21 2.72 -4.63
N ALA A 34 -7.16 3.35 -3.46
CA ALA A 34 -8.11 3.10 -2.38
C ALA A 34 -9.56 3.38 -2.79
N GLU A 35 -9.81 4.46 -3.53
CA GLU A 35 -11.14 4.81 -4.05
C GLU A 35 -11.68 3.80 -5.07
N CYS A 36 -10.80 3.19 -5.87
CA CYS A 36 -11.17 2.22 -6.89
C CYS A 36 -11.19 0.76 -6.40
N SER A 37 -10.81 0.52 -5.14
CA SER A 37 -10.65 -0.83 -4.59
C SER A 37 -11.93 -1.37 -3.96
N LEU A 38 -11.98 -2.69 -3.82
CA LEU A 38 -13.00 -3.37 -3.01
C LEU A 38 -12.53 -3.53 -1.55
N ASP A 39 -13.50 -3.67 -0.65
CA ASP A 39 -13.23 -3.98 0.75
C ASP A 39 -12.40 -5.26 0.88
N GLY A 40 -11.27 -5.15 1.59
CA GLY A 40 -10.37 -6.27 1.83
C GLY A 40 -9.50 -6.71 0.64
N GLU A 41 -9.62 -6.05 -0.52
CA GLU A 41 -8.94 -6.47 -1.77
C GLU A 41 -7.43 -6.64 -1.60
N TRP A 42 -6.79 -5.80 -0.80
CA TRP A 42 -5.34 -5.77 -0.62
C TRP A 42 -4.84 -6.43 0.66
N GLU A 43 -5.72 -6.97 1.50
CA GLU A 43 -5.31 -7.57 2.78
C GLU A 43 -4.26 -8.65 2.59
N GLY A 44 -3.22 -8.63 3.44
CA GLY A 44 -2.13 -9.61 3.37
C GLY A 44 -1.18 -9.46 2.17
N GLN A 45 -1.34 -8.44 1.32
CA GLN A 45 -0.53 -8.26 0.13
C GLN A 45 0.51 -7.15 0.28
N VAL A 46 1.65 -7.35 -0.37
CA VAL A 46 2.66 -6.32 -0.60
C VAL A 46 2.85 -6.20 -2.11
N ARG A 47 2.62 -5.01 -2.67
CA ARG A 47 2.69 -4.73 -4.10
C ARG A 47 3.60 -3.54 -4.35
N TYR A 48 4.33 -3.56 -5.46
CA TYR A 48 5.08 -2.40 -5.92
C TYR A 48 4.21 -1.57 -6.85
N LEU A 49 4.14 -0.27 -6.62
CA LEU A 49 3.44 0.69 -7.47
C LEU A 49 4.47 1.40 -8.37
N PRO A 50 4.50 1.10 -9.69
CA PRO A 50 5.53 1.60 -10.59
C PRO A 50 5.25 3.05 -11.03
N LEU A 51 5.44 3.99 -10.09
CA LEU A 51 5.39 5.42 -10.35
C LEU A 51 6.73 5.90 -10.98
N ARG A 52 6.65 6.96 -11.80
CA ARG A 52 7.80 7.54 -12.51
C ARG A 52 8.34 8.78 -11.82
#